data_AF-A0A7G8WGU9-F1
#
_entry.id   AF-A0A7G8WGU9-F1
#
_cell.length_a   1.000
_cell.length_b   1.000
_cell.length_c   1.000
_cell.angle_alpha   90.00
_cell.angle_beta   90.00
_cell.angle_gamma   90.00
#
_symmetry.space_group_name_H-M   'P 1'
#
loop_
_entity.id
_entity.type
_entity.pdbx_description
1 polymer ?
#
loop_
_entity_poly.entity_id
_entity_poly.type
_entity_poly.pdbx_seq_one_letter_code
_entity_poly.pdbx_strand_id
1 'polypeptide(L)'
;MTATLEKDPSAPARRPRFGFLLKPGWLGAIVAALAFTAACWLVLAPWQFSRSAQNDASNAQVDAALKSDPVPVSQYLSTDRQPAGKDVYQLATATGVFDTGNVHYVRLRQDSSGNPVSEVVLPLKMTDGRILLVDRGYRSFGDIKAGVPLPPPPTGQVTVTGRVQQDQTDPKNRKPRFTDGLDQAWAVNADDLAGIDGTTGAGGDVLQGYIQLVAGTPGVLQEIGMPQTSVGPYFSYALQWSAFGAMSLLAICYFIFREATDPRGPDERNVPYPERTGASPEEMAGTAPTETGSHGRKSRSRRASRDGFDRTQLFD
;
A
#
# COMPACT_ATOMS: atom_id res chain seq x y z
N MET A 1 -20.29 87.87 20.31
CA MET A 1 -19.73 87.14 21.47
C MET A 1 -19.41 85.74 21.01
N THR A 2 -18.12 85.48 20.85
CA THR A 2 -17.49 84.23 20.45
C THR A 2 -17.62 83.21 21.58
N ALA A 3 -18.21 82.03 21.31
CA ALA A 3 -18.12 80.87 22.17
C ALA A 3 -17.38 79.78 21.40
N THR A 4 -16.19 79.51 21.90
CA THR A 4 -15.15 78.61 21.40
C THR A 4 -15.56 77.14 21.44
N LEU A 5 -15.25 76.41 20.36
CA LEU A 5 -15.21 74.96 20.29
C LEU A 5 -14.14 74.43 21.26
N GLU A 6 -14.57 73.87 22.40
CA GLU A 6 -13.68 73.10 23.26
C GLU A 6 -13.57 71.68 22.70
N LYS A 7 -12.48 71.47 21.94
CA LYS A 7 -12.08 70.19 21.40
C LYS A 7 -11.49 69.35 22.54
N ASP A 8 -12.27 68.40 23.04
CA ASP A 8 -11.85 67.41 24.04
C ASP A 8 -10.55 66.68 23.59
N PRO A 9 -9.41 66.86 24.27
CA PRO A 9 -8.15 66.24 23.90
C PRO A 9 -7.92 64.97 24.73
N SER A 10 -8.78 63.96 24.59
CA SER A 10 -8.58 62.71 25.31
C SER A 10 -9.11 61.47 24.57
N ALA A 11 -8.81 61.35 23.28
CA ALA A 11 -8.81 60.03 22.63
C ALA A 11 -7.47 59.34 22.94
N PRO A 12 -7.40 58.31 23.81
CA PRO A 12 -6.16 57.58 24.00
C PRO A 12 -5.75 56.92 22.69
N ALA A 13 -4.52 57.19 22.25
CA ALA A 13 -3.92 56.53 21.10
C ALA A 13 -4.00 55.00 21.32
N ARG A 14 -4.83 54.32 20.52
CA ARG A 14 -4.93 52.85 20.53
C ARG A 14 -3.57 52.26 20.15
N ARG A 15 -2.77 51.94 21.17
CA ARG A 15 -1.52 51.19 21.04
C ARG A 15 -1.82 49.71 20.72
N PRO A 16 -0.90 49.01 20.04
CA PRO A 16 -1.25 47.88 19.19
C PRO A 16 -1.80 46.71 20.02
N ARG A 17 -2.96 46.18 19.61
CA ARG A 17 -3.66 45.03 20.21
C ARG A 17 -2.86 43.71 20.15
N PHE A 18 -1.58 43.76 19.75
CA PHE A 18 -0.70 42.63 19.46
C PHE A 18 0.55 42.54 20.35
N GLY A 19 0.73 43.45 21.32
CA GLY A 19 1.89 43.40 22.24
C GLY A 19 1.99 42.10 23.06
N PHE A 20 0.90 41.33 23.16
CA PHE A 20 0.90 40.01 23.79
C PHE A 20 1.69 38.96 23.01
N LEU A 21 1.90 39.15 21.69
CA LEU A 21 2.64 38.22 20.83
C LEU A 21 4.11 38.12 21.22
N LEU A 22 4.66 39.16 21.87
CA LEU A 22 6.04 39.21 22.37
C LEU A 22 6.20 38.53 23.74
N LYS A 23 5.12 38.01 24.34
CA LYS A 23 5.24 37.24 25.57
C LYS A 23 5.90 35.88 25.27
N PRO A 24 6.77 35.37 26.16
CA PRO A 24 7.54 34.15 25.92
C PRO A 24 6.66 32.92 25.59
N GLY A 25 5.46 32.82 26.19
CA GLY A 25 4.49 31.76 25.86
C GLY A 25 3.90 31.88 24.45
N TRP A 26 3.67 33.09 23.96
CA TRP A 26 3.15 33.34 22.60
C TRP A 26 4.23 33.16 21.54
N LEU A 27 5.46 33.64 21.81
CA LEU A 27 6.63 33.36 20.98
C LEU A 27 6.86 31.86 20.85
N GLY A 28 6.82 31.12 21.97
CA GLY A 28 6.95 29.66 21.96
C GLY A 28 5.87 28.98 21.11
N ALA A 29 4.60 29.37 21.26
CA ALA A 29 3.49 28.82 20.48
C ALA A 29 3.61 29.10 18.97
N ILE A 30 3.99 30.33 18.59
CA ILE A 30 4.18 30.72 17.19
C ILE A 30 5.35 29.94 16.58
N VAL A 31 6.49 29.88 17.27
CA VAL A 31 7.67 29.13 16.81
C VAL A 31 7.34 27.64 16.68
N ALA A 32 6.62 27.06 17.64
CA ALA A 32 6.21 25.66 17.57
C ALA A 32 5.26 25.38 16.39
N ALA A 33 4.27 26.25 16.15
CA ALA A 33 3.35 26.11 15.02
C ALA A 33 4.07 26.24 13.66
N LEU A 34 4.98 27.21 13.54
CA LEU A 34 5.79 27.40 12.34
C LEU A 34 6.76 26.22 12.11
N ALA A 35 7.43 25.73 13.15
CA ALA A 35 8.32 24.58 13.07
C ALA A 35 7.57 23.30 12.70
N PHE A 36 6.40 23.06 13.29
CA PHE A 36 5.54 21.92 12.96
C PHE A 36 5.05 21.99 11.51
N THR A 37 4.61 23.16 11.06
CA THR A 37 4.20 23.40 9.67
C THR A 37 5.35 23.15 8.70
N ALA A 38 6.54 23.68 9.01
CA ALA A 38 7.74 23.46 8.20
C ALA A 38 8.11 21.98 8.14
N ALA A 39 8.04 21.25 9.25
CA ALA A 39 8.28 19.80 9.28
C ALA A 39 7.26 19.04 8.41
N CYS A 40 5.97 19.42 8.46
CA CYS A 40 4.93 18.82 7.64
C CYS A 40 5.18 19.01 6.14
N TRP A 41 5.49 20.24 5.71
CA TRP A 41 5.61 20.58 4.28
C TRP A 41 6.98 20.34 3.66
N LEU A 42 8.07 20.44 4.43
CA LEU A 42 9.43 20.32 3.90
C LEU A 42 10.03 18.93 4.09
N VAL A 43 9.52 18.14 5.05
CA VAL A 43 10.07 16.83 5.39
C VAL A 43 9.04 15.72 5.17
N LEU A 44 7.91 15.77 5.87
CA LEU A 44 6.96 14.67 5.92
C LEU A 44 6.18 14.48 4.61
N ALA A 45 5.59 15.54 4.06
CA ALA A 45 4.88 15.45 2.79
C ALA A 45 5.82 15.10 1.62
N PRO A 46 7.00 15.75 1.44
CA PRO A 46 7.93 15.38 0.36
C PRO A 46 8.49 13.97 0.49
N TRP A 47 8.73 13.48 1.71
CA TRP A 47 9.16 12.11 1.94
C TRP A 47 8.09 11.07 1.55
N GLN A 48 6.81 11.36 1.81
CA GLN A 48 5.71 10.52 1.35
C GLN A 48 5.52 10.60 -0.18
N PHE A 49 5.67 11.80 -0.77
CA PHE A 49 5.61 11.98 -2.22
C PHE A 49 6.76 11.26 -2.95
N SER A 50 7.99 11.32 -2.43
CA SER A 50 9.13 10.64 -3.07
C SER A 50 8.99 9.12 -3.05
N ARG A 51 8.36 8.57 -2.01
CA ARG A 51 8.01 7.14 -1.92
C ARG A 51 6.88 6.76 -2.88
N SER A 52 5.93 7.66 -3.12
CA SER A 52 4.91 7.48 -4.18
C SER A 52 5.53 7.53 -5.57
N ALA A 53 6.46 8.45 -5.82
CA ALA A 53 7.10 8.62 -7.13
C ALA A 53 7.98 7.43 -7.54
N GLN A 54 8.54 6.68 -6.58
CA GLN A 54 9.22 5.41 -6.88
C GLN A 54 8.27 4.35 -7.47
N ASN A 55 6.97 4.40 -7.14
CA ASN A 55 5.95 3.57 -7.78
C ASN A 55 5.58 4.11 -9.19
N ASP A 56 5.72 5.42 -9.43
CA ASP A 56 5.41 6.03 -10.74
C ASP A 56 6.43 5.62 -11.84
N ALA A 57 7.68 5.35 -11.47
CA ALA A 57 8.68 4.81 -12.40
C ALA A 57 8.36 3.36 -12.84
N SER A 58 7.84 2.54 -11.92
CA SER A 58 7.36 1.18 -12.22
C SER A 58 6.08 1.22 -13.08
N ASN A 59 5.19 2.17 -12.79
CA ASN A 59 4.02 2.50 -13.61
C ASN A 59 4.35 2.86 -15.05
N ALA A 60 5.30 3.78 -15.25
CA ALA A 60 5.67 4.23 -16.57
C ALA A 60 6.27 3.09 -17.43
N GLN A 61 6.94 2.13 -16.80
CA GLN A 61 7.43 0.92 -17.48
C GLN A 61 6.26 0.02 -17.91
N VAL A 62 5.26 -0.17 -17.04
CA VAL A 62 4.03 -0.91 -17.35
C VAL A 62 3.20 -0.22 -18.44
N ASP A 63 3.05 1.10 -18.38
CA ASP A 63 2.31 1.91 -19.37
C ASP A 63 3.01 1.98 -20.73
N ALA A 64 4.34 2.03 -20.74
CA ALA A 64 5.13 1.98 -21.96
C ALA A 64 5.02 0.59 -22.63
N ALA A 65 5.11 -0.48 -21.84
CA ALA A 65 4.94 -1.85 -22.32
C ALA A 65 3.52 -2.11 -22.86
N LEU A 66 2.51 -1.45 -22.29
CA LEU A 66 1.12 -1.51 -22.78
C LEU A 66 0.92 -0.91 -24.18
N LYS A 67 1.81 0.00 -24.60
CA LYS A 67 1.69 0.76 -25.86
C LYS A 67 2.71 0.37 -26.91
N SER A 68 3.72 -0.42 -26.55
CA SER A 68 4.77 -0.85 -27.46
C SER A 68 4.29 -1.98 -28.36
N ASP A 69 4.60 -1.91 -29.66
CA ASP A 69 4.45 -3.06 -30.54
C ASP A 69 5.39 -4.19 -30.09
N PRO A 70 4.92 -5.46 -30.10
CA PRO A 70 5.77 -6.59 -29.76
C PRO A 70 6.98 -6.71 -30.68
N VAL A 71 8.17 -6.89 -30.11
CA VAL A 71 9.41 -7.15 -30.86
C VAL A 71 9.88 -8.59 -30.68
N PRO A 72 10.82 -9.11 -31.49
CA PRO A 72 11.35 -10.46 -31.27
C PRO A 72 11.98 -10.62 -29.89
N VAL A 73 11.72 -11.76 -29.23
CA VAL A 73 12.21 -12.06 -27.87
C VAL A 73 13.73 -11.96 -27.72
N SER A 74 14.47 -12.19 -28.80
CA SER A 74 15.93 -12.06 -28.87
C SER A 74 16.47 -10.63 -28.70
N GLN A 75 15.61 -9.61 -28.74
CA GLN A 75 16.01 -8.24 -28.40
C GLN A 75 16.16 -8.02 -26.89
N TYR A 76 15.48 -8.84 -26.08
CA TYR A 76 15.45 -8.69 -24.63
C TYR A 76 16.11 -9.86 -23.89
N LEU A 77 15.92 -11.08 -24.40
CA LEU A 77 16.43 -12.30 -23.79
C LEU A 77 17.66 -12.81 -24.54
N SER A 78 18.58 -13.40 -23.79
CA SER A 78 19.84 -13.96 -24.27
C SER A 78 20.21 -15.20 -23.46
N THR A 79 21.18 -15.97 -23.90
CA THR A 79 21.59 -17.22 -23.24
C THR A 79 22.61 -16.99 -22.12
N ASP A 80 23.25 -15.82 -22.09
CA ASP A 80 24.36 -15.47 -21.20
C ASP A 80 23.98 -14.50 -20.06
N ARG A 81 22.83 -13.81 -20.17
CA ARG A 81 22.41 -12.79 -19.20
C ARG A 81 20.90 -12.65 -19.10
N GLN A 82 20.46 -12.29 -17.88
CA GLN A 82 19.08 -11.91 -17.58
C GLN A 82 18.67 -10.63 -18.35
N PRO A 83 17.38 -10.47 -18.69
CA PRO A 83 16.89 -9.22 -19.26
C PRO A 83 17.13 -8.05 -18.30
N ALA A 84 17.35 -6.85 -18.84
CA ALA A 84 17.50 -5.68 -17.99
C ALA A 84 16.16 -5.32 -17.33
N GLY A 85 16.18 -4.69 -16.15
CA GLY A 85 14.96 -4.32 -15.44
C GLY A 85 13.99 -3.46 -16.25
N LYS A 86 14.51 -2.64 -17.17
CA LYS A 86 13.71 -1.81 -18.11
C LYS A 86 12.99 -2.60 -19.21
N ASP A 87 13.44 -3.83 -19.47
CA ASP A 87 12.90 -4.72 -20.50
C ASP A 87 11.81 -5.63 -19.91
N VAL A 88 11.71 -5.71 -18.57
CA VAL A 88 10.63 -6.43 -17.89
C VAL A 88 9.29 -5.80 -18.24
N TYR A 89 8.28 -6.65 -18.41
CA TYR A 89 6.93 -6.35 -18.90
C TYR A 89 6.81 -5.97 -20.38
N GLN A 90 7.90 -5.66 -21.08
CA GLN A 90 7.84 -5.36 -22.52
C GLN A 90 7.27 -6.54 -23.31
N LEU A 91 6.50 -6.23 -24.36
CA LEU A 91 5.92 -7.24 -25.22
C LEU A 91 6.98 -7.82 -26.16
N ALA A 92 7.07 -9.15 -26.15
CA ALA A 92 7.94 -9.91 -27.00
C ALA A 92 7.17 -10.99 -27.79
N THR A 93 7.63 -11.26 -28.99
CA THR A 93 7.16 -12.36 -29.84
C THR A 93 8.21 -13.45 -29.94
N ALA A 94 7.76 -14.70 -29.90
CA ALA A 94 8.58 -15.87 -30.11
C ALA A 94 7.86 -16.86 -31.03
N THR A 95 8.59 -17.49 -31.94
CA THR A 95 8.06 -18.49 -32.85
C THR A 95 8.75 -19.82 -32.62
N GLY A 96 7.98 -20.88 -32.43
CA GLY A 96 8.51 -22.20 -32.11
C GLY A 96 7.44 -23.27 -31.92
N VAL A 97 7.84 -24.42 -31.39
CA VAL A 97 6.96 -25.54 -31.07
C VAL A 97 7.02 -25.80 -29.56
N PHE A 98 5.85 -25.92 -28.92
CA PHE A 98 5.80 -26.24 -27.49
C PHE A 98 6.29 -27.67 -27.22
N ASP A 99 7.13 -27.81 -26.20
CA ASP A 99 7.51 -29.12 -25.67
C ASP A 99 6.47 -29.60 -24.66
N THR A 100 5.46 -30.32 -25.13
CA THR A 100 4.37 -30.84 -24.27
C THR A 100 4.80 -31.97 -23.35
N GLY A 101 6.01 -32.51 -23.51
CA GLY A 101 6.56 -33.53 -22.62
C GLY A 101 7.09 -32.95 -21.30
N ASN A 102 7.34 -31.64 -21.25
CA ASN A 102 7.98 -30.95 -20.13
C ASN A 102 7.06 -29.85 -19.62
N VAL A 103 6.07 -30.22 -18.80
CA VAL A 103 5.07 -29.29 -18.24
C VAL A 103 5.38 -29.06 -16.77
N HIS A 104 5.75 -27.83 -16.42
CA HIS A 104 6.06 -27.45 -15.04
C HIS A 104 4.93 -26.65 -14.41
N TYR A 105 4.58 -27.03 -13.17
CA TYR A 105 3.55 -26.38 -12.37
C TYR A 105 4.20 -25.58 -11.25
N VAL A 106 4.17 -24.25 -11.37
CA VAL A 106 4.77 -23.38 -10.36
C VAL A 106 3.73 -23.04 -9.29
N ARG A 107 4.02 -23.46 -8.05
CA ARG A 107 3.09 -23.43 -6.92
C ARG A 107 3.21 -22.17 -6.08
N LEU A 108 2.36 -22.09 -5.06
CA LEU A 108 2.30 -20.98 -4.10
C LEU A 108 2.03 -19.64 -4.79
N ARG A 109 1.17 -19.68 -5.82
CA ARG A 109 0.66 -18.50 -6.50
C ARG A 109 -0.75 -18.20 -6.03
N GLN A 110 -1.17 -16.95 -6.20
CA GLN A 110 -2.51 -16.50 -5.89
C GLN A 110 -3.06 -15.72 -7.07
N ASP A 111 -4.36 -15.89 -7.35
CA ASP A 111 -5.05 -15.02 -8.29
C ASP A 111 -5.34 -13.64 -7.66
N SER A 112 -5.92 -12.74 -8.44
CA SER A 112 -6.32 -11.40 -7.97
C SER A 112 -7.35 -11.41 -6.84
N SER A 113 -8.03 -12.53 -6.62
CA SER A 113 -9.02 -12.73 -5.55
C SER A 113 -8.42 -13.41 -4.31
N GLY A 114 -7.12 -13.75 -4.33
CA GLY A 114 -6.42 -14.44 -3.24
C GLY A 114 -6.58 -15.96 -3.24
N ASN A 115 -7.19 -16.56 -4.27
CA ASN A 115 -7.35 -18.01 -4.35
C ASN A 115 -6.03 -18.67 -4.76
N PRO A 116 -5.71 -19.87 -4.20
CA PRO A 116 -4.50 -20.59 -4.56
C PRO A 116 -4.55 -21.10 -6.00
N VAL A 117 -3.53 -20.74 -6.78
CA VAL A 117 -3.37 -21.16 -8.17
C VAL A 117 -1.96 -21.75 -8.40
N SER A 118 -1.80 -22.44 -9.52
CA SER A 118 -0.51 -22.82 -10.08
C SER A 118 -0.35 -22.21 -11.46
N GLU A 119 0.82 -21.66 -11.74
CA GLU A 119 1.23 -21.27 -13.09
C GLU A 119 1.65 -22.52 -13.87
N VAL A 120 1.43 -22.50 -15.19
CA VAL A 120 1.72 -23.61 -16.10
C VAL A 120 2.75 -23.15 -17.10
N VAL A 121 3.98 -23.65 -16.95
CA VAL A 121 5.15 -23.24 -17.72
C VAL A 121 5.62 -24.39 -18.59
N LEU A 122 5.80 -24.11 -19.89
CA LEU A 122 6.33 -25.08 -20.85
C LEU A 122 7.52 -24.46 -21.61
N PRO A 123 8.52 -25.26 -21.97
CA PRO A 123 9.51 -24.86 -22.96
C PRO A 123 8.88 -24.69 -24.36
N LEU A 124 9.32 -23.67 -25.07
CA LEU A 124 9.09 -23.45 -26.49
C LEU A 124 10.42 -23.63 -27.23
N LYS A 125 10.51 -24.64 -28.09
CA LYS A 125 11.66 -24.84 -28.99
C LYS A 125 11.53 -23.87 -30.14
N MET A 126 12.34 -22.82 -30.11
CA MET A 126 12.30 -21.75 -31.11
C MET A 126 12.82 -22.24 -32.47
N THR A 127 12.44 -21.54 -33.54
CA THR A 127 12.86 -21.89 -34.91
C THR A 127 14.37 -21.75 -35.15
N ASP A 128 15.08 -21.03 -34.28
CA ASP A 128 16.53 -20.86 -34.32
C ASP A 128 17.29 -21.89 -33.45
N GLY A 129 16.58 -22.87 -32.88
CA GLY A 129 17.14 -23.95 -32.06
C GLY A 129 17.27 -23.61 -30.58
N ARG A 130 17.05 -22.37 -30.15
CA ARG A 130 17.07 -21.99 -28.73
C ARG A 130 15.80 -22.43 -28.02
N ILE A 131 15.88 -22.51 -26.69
CA ILE A 131 14.75 -22.86 -25.83
C ILE A 131 14.33 -21.62 -25.05
N LEU A 132 13.04 -21.30 -25.10
CA LEU A 132 12.42 -20.23 -24.32
C LEU A 132 11.42 -20.84 -23.33
N LEU A 133 11.50 -20.47 -22.05
CA LEU A 133 10.41 -20.76 -21.12
C LEU A 133 9.21 -19.85 -21.39
N VAL A 134 8.03 -20.46 -21.48
CA VAL A 134 6.77 -19.78 -21.72
C VAL A 134 5.79 -20.11 -20.61
N ASP A 135 5.47 -19.10 -19.80
CA ASP A 135 4.38 -19.15 -18.84
C ASP A 135 3.06 -18.91 -19.55
N ARG A 136 2.23 -19.96 -19.63
CA ARG A 136 0.93 -19.92 -20.30
C ARG A 136 -0.16 -19.29 -19.41
N GLY A 137 0.18 -18.87 -18.20
CA GLY A 137 -0.75 -18.39 -17.20
C GLY A 137 -1.11 -19.45 -16.18
N TYR A 138 -2.23 -19.28 -15.48
CA TYR A 138 -2.51 -20.06 -14.28
C TYR A 138 -3.81 -20.89 -14.35
N ARG A 139 -3.90 -21.85 -13.43
CA ARG A 139 -5.13 -22.60 -13.09
C ARG A 139 -5.25 -22.79 -11.59
N SER A 140 -6.47 -23.06 -11.13
CA SER A 140 -6.74 -23.38 -9.72
C SER A 140 -5.82 -24.51 -9.26
N PHE A 141 -5.22 -24.33 -8.08
CA PHE A 141 -4.36 -25.36 -7.49
C PHE A 141 -5.15 -26.66 -7.24
N GLY A 142 -6.44 -26.55 -6.90
CA GLY A 142 -7.34 -27.69 -6.72
C GLY A 142 -7.56 -28.47 -8.01
N ASP A 143 -7.75 -27.79 -9.14
CA ASP A 143 -7.97 -28.41 -10.45
C ASP A 143 -6.74 -29.20 -10.90
N ILE A 144 -5.55 -28.61 -10.74
CA ILE A 144 -4.28 -29.28 -11.04
C ILE A 144 -4.12 -30.55 -10.19
N LYS A 145 -4.38 -30.46 -8.88
CA LYS A 145 -4.30 -31.63 -7.98
C LYS A 145 -5.33 -32.71 -8.30
N ALA A 146 -6.52 -32.32 -8.77
CA ALA A 146 -7.56 -33.25 -9.17
C ALA A 146 -7.33 -33.88 -10.56
N GLY A 147 -6.26 -33.48 -11.26
CA GLY A 147 -5.95 -33.99 -12.60
C GLY A 147 -6.92 -33.50 -13.67
N VAL A 148 -7.55 -32.33 -13.48
CA VAL A 148 -8.44 -31.74 -14.48
C VAL A 148 -7.62 -31.44 -15.74
N PRO A 149 -8.01 -31.95 -16.92
CA PRO A 149 -7.26 -31.73 -18.15
C PRO A 149 -7.14 -30.25 -18.50
N LEU A 150 -5.92 -29.82 -18.83
CA LEU A 150 -5.67 -28.47 -19.33
C LEU A 150 -5.97 -28.37 -20.82
N PRO A 151 -6.46 -27.21 -21.31
CA PRO A 151 -6.44 -26.91 -22.74
C PRO A 151 -5.03 -27.13 -23.31
N PRO A 152 -4.87 -28.01 -24.32
CA PRO A 152 -3.56 -28.31 -24.88
C PRO A 152 -2.98 -27.05 -25.53
N PRO A 153 -1.65 -26.89 -25.55
CA PRO A 153 -1.04 -25.85 -26.36
C PRO A 153 -1.27 -26.15 -27.86
N PRO A 154 -1.14 -25.14 -28.74
CA PRO A 154 -1.21 -25.34 -30.18
C PRO A 154 -0.24 -26.41 -30.66
N THR A 155 -0.67 -27.23 -31.61
CA THR A 155 0.18 -28.23 -32.25
C THR A 155 1.00 -27.60 -33.37
N GLY A 156 2.26 -28.03 -33.49
CA GLY A 156 3.18 -27.52 -34.52
C GLY A 156 3.74 -26.13 -34.20
N GLN A 157 4.23 -25.45 -35.25
CA GLN A 157 4.87 -24.15 -35.11
C GLN A 157 3.84 -23.06 -34.88
N VAL A 158 4.07 -22.24 -33.85
CA VAL A 158 3.20 -21.15 -33.44
C VAL A 158 4.02 -19.91 -33.08
N THR A 159 3.46 -18.74 -33.37
CA THR A 159 3.98 -17.47 -32.87
C THR A 159 3.16 -17.05 -31.66
N VAL A 160 3.85 -16.85 -30.54
CA VAL A 160 3.26 -16.41 -29.28
C VAL A 160 3.73 -15.03 -28.91
N THR A 161 2.87 -14.26 -28.24
CA THR A 161 3.21 -12.96 -27.67
C THR A 161 3.11 -13.02 -26.16
N GLY A 162 4.12 -12.51 -25.47
CA GLY A 162 4.16 -12.51 -24.01
C GLY A 162 4.94 -11.33 -23.46
N ARG A 163 4.78 -11.07 -22.17
CA ARG A 163 5.53 -10.06 -21.43
C ARG A 163 6.83 -10.68 -20.94
N VAL A 164 7.94 -10.00 -21.19
CA VAL A 164 9.26 -10.41 -20.71
C VAL A 164 9.32 -10.38 -19.18
N GLN A 165 9.90 -11.42 -18.61
CA GLN A 165 10.16 -11.55 -17.17
C GLN A 165 11.61 -12.00 -16.94
N GLN A 166 12.18 -11.59 -15.82
CA GLN A 166 13.43 -12.15 -15.31
C GLN A 166 13.18 -13.50 -14.66
N ASP A 167 14.20 -14.34 -14.62
CA ASP A 167 14.13 -15.57 -13.83
C ASP A 167 13.90 -15.25 -12.36
N GLN A 168 13.02 -16.04 -11.76
CA GLN A 168 12.67 -15.93 -10.36
C GLN A 168 13.63 -16.76 -9.51
N THR A 169 13.78 -16.35 -8.26
CA THR A 169 14.52 -17.10 -7.25
C THR A 169 13.58 -17.49 -6.12
N ASP A 170 13.54 -18.77 -5.75
CA ASP A 170 12.81 -19.21 -4.56
C ASP A 170 13.57 -18.75 -3.30
N PRO A 171 12.95 -17.98 -2.38
CA PRO A 171 13.64 -17.50 -1.17
C PRO A 171 14.17 -18.63 -0.28
N LYS A 172 13.58 -19.83 -0.38
CA LYS A 172 13.98 -21.02 0.37
C LYS A 172 14.91 -21.94 -0.44
N ASN A 173 15.33 -21.52 -1.64
CA ASN A 173 16.18 -22.27 -2.56
C ASN A 173 15.70 -23.72 -2.80
N ARG A 174 14.38 -23.95 -2.81
CA ARG A 174 13.80 -25.26 -3.07
C ARG A 174 13.95 -25.57 -4.55
N LYS A 175 14.63 -26.69 -4.84
CA LYS A 175 14.71 -27.23 -6.20
C LYS A 175 13.38 -27.85 -6.63
N PRO A 176 13.01 -27.76 -7.92
CA PRO A 176 11.84 -28.43 -8.47
C PRO A 176 11.79 -29.93 -8.15
N ARG A 177 10.58 -30.49 -8.09
CA ARG A 177 10.35 -31.88 -7.68
C ARG A 177 9.19 -32.48 -8.46
N PHE A 178 9.38 -33.72 -8.91
CA PHE A 178 8.28 -34.55 -9.34
C PHE A 178 7.47 -35.02 -8.12
N THR A 179 6.20 -34.65 -8.02
CA THR A 179 5.33 -35.00 -6.90
C THR A 179 3.89 -35.11 -7.38
N ASP A 180 3.17 -36.15 -6.91
CA ASP A 180 1.79 -36.46 -7.33
C ASP A 180 1.64 -36.63 -8.85
N GLY A 181 2.69 -37.10 -9.54
CA GLY A 181 2.69 -37.29 -11.00
C GLY A 181 2.89 -36.00 -11.81
N LEU A 182 3.30 -34.90 -11.17
CA LEU A 182 3.47 -33.58 -11.78
C LEU A 182 4.86 -33.03 -11.47
N ASP A 183 5.46 -32.33 -12.42
CA ASP A 183 6.66 -31.52 -12.17
C ASP A 183 6.27 -30.22 -11.48
N GLN A 184 6.63 -30.11 -10.21
CA GLN A 184 6.28 -28.98 -9.38
C GLN A 184 7.51 -28.11 -9.11
N ALA A 185 7.34 -26.80 -9.21
CA ALA A 185 8.37 -25.82 -8.91
C ALA A 185 7.84 -24.70 -8.00
N TRP A 186 8.75 -23.88 -7.48
CA TRP A 186 8.43 -22.73 -6.63
C TRP A 186 8.74 -21.39 -7.28
N ALA A 187 9.59 -21.39 -8.30
CA ALA A 187 10.03 -20.25 -9.09
C ALA A 187 10.10 -20.65 -10.58
N VAL A 188 9.80 -19.70 -11.46
CA VAL A 188 10.09 -19.84 -12.90
C VAL A 188 11.55 -19.46 -13.11
N ASN A 189 12.40 -20.42 -13.45
CA ASN A 189 13.83 -20.17 -13.61
C ASN A 189 14.38 -21.04 -14.75
N ALA A 190 15.06 -20.41 -15.72
CA ALA A 190 15.67 -21.09 -16.86
C ALA A 190 16.60 -22.24 -16.45
N ASP A 191 17.51 -22.01 -15.51
CA ASP A 191 18.50 -23.01 -15.10
C ASP A 191 17.87 -24.21 -14.38
N ASP A 192 16.83 -23.96 -13.59
CA ASP A 192 16.12 -25.02 -12.85
C ASP A 192 15.13 -25.77 -13.75
N LEU A 193 14.27 -25.07 -14.50
CA LEU A 193 13.17 -25.69 -15.25
C LEU A 193 13.60 -26.26 -16.59
N ALA A 194 14.58 -25.65 -17.26
CA ALA A 194 15.16 -26.22 -18.45
C ALA A 194 16.19 -27.32 -18.14
N GLY A 195 16.33 -27.73 -16.87
CA GLY A 195 17.19 -28.83 -16.44
C GLY A 195 16.47 -30.09 -15.95
N ILE A 196 15.14 -30.07 -15.74
CA ILE A 196 14.46 -31.09 -14.91
C ILE A 196 14.38 -32.49 -15.53
N ASP A 197 14.30 -32.65 -16.85
CA ASP A 197 14.12 -34.00 -17.43
C ASP A 197 14.93 -34.26 -18.70
N GLY A 198 16.11 -33.64 -18.80
CA GLY A 198 16.93 -33.79 -20.02
C GLY A 198 16.36 -32.99 -21.19
N THR A 199 15.84 -31.80 -20.93
CA THR A 199 15.67 -30.71 -21.92
C THR A 199 17.01 -30.29 -22.55
N THR A 200 18.15 -30.60 -21.90
CA THR A 200 19.48 -30.66 -22.55
C THR A 200 19.60 -31.72 -23.64
N GLY A 201 18.73 -32.74 -23.65
CA GLY A 201 18.53 -33.69 -24.74
C GLY A 201 17.86 -33.09 -25.98
N ALA A 202 17.31 -31.87 -25.88
CA ALA A 202 16.87 -31.10 -27.05
C ALA A 202 18.01 -30.26 -27.68
N GLY A 203 19.21 -30.24 -27.09
CA GLY A 203 20.44 -29.71 -27.69
C GLY A 203 20.51 -28.20 -27.94
N GLY A 204 19.52 -27.43 -27.46
CA GLY A 204 19.42 -25.98 -27.69
C GLY A 204 19.85 -25.15 -26.48
N ASP A 205 20.47 -24.00 -26.74
CA ASP A 205 20.80 -23.03 -25.69
C ASP A 205 19.51 -22.43 -25.10
N VAL A 206 19.43 -22.35 -23.77
CA VAL A 206 18.27 -21.84 -23.04
C VAL A 206 18.40 -20.33 -22.87
N LEU A 207 17.36 -19.58 -23.24
CA LEU A 207 17.28 -18.15 -22.94
C LEU A 207 17.07 -17.94 -21.44
N GLN A 208 17.84 -17.01 -20.88
CA GLN A 208 17.73 -16.54 -19.50
C GLN A 208 16.53 -15.58 -19.40
N GLY A 209 15.68 -15.79 -18.41
CA GLY A 209 14.35 -15.20 -18.33
C GLY A 209 13.27 -15.97 -19.11
N TYR A 210 12.04 -15.49 -19.03
CA TYR A 210 10.89 -16.16 -19.65
C TYR A 210 9.88 -15.13 -20.20
N ILE A 211 8.91 -15.62 -20.97
CA ILE A 211 7.75 -14.79 -21.37
C ILE A 211 6.47 -15.30 -20.72
N GLN A 212 5.64 -14.36 -20.27
CA GLN A 212 4.32 -14.63 -19.72
C GLN A 212 3.27 -14.27 -20.77
N LEU A 213 2.51 -15.26 -21.24
CA LEU A 213 1.56 -15.06 -22.33
C LEU A 213 0.47 -14.04 -21.96
N VAL A 214 0.10 -13.22 -22.94
CA VAL A 214 -0.99 -12.25 -22.82
C VAL A 214 -2.28 -12.81 -23.41
N ALA A 215 -3.44 -12.29 -22.98
CA ALA A 215 -4.73 -12.67 -23.53
C ALA A 215 -4.76 -12.60 -25.07
N GLY A 216 -5.44 -13.55 -25.69
CA GLY A 216 -5.57 -13.66 -27.15
C GLY A 216 -4.38 -14.32 -27.86
N THR A 217 -3.27 -14.58 -27.15
CA THR A 217 -2.14 -15.33 -27.71
C THR A 217 -2.46 -16.84 -27.79
N PRO A 218 -2.06 -17.53 -28.88
CA PRO A 218 -2.23 -18.98 -28.97
C PRO A 218 -1.62 -19.72 -27.77
N GLY A 219 -2.42 -20.59 -27.15
CA GLY A 219 -2.00 -21.41 -26.02
C GLY A 219 -2.08 -20.73 -24.65
N VAL A 220 -2.47 -19.46 -24.54
CA VAL A 220 -2.73 -18.84 -23.22
C VAL A 220 -3.85 -19.59 -22.48
N LEU A 221 -3.67 -19.78 -21.17
CA LEU A 221 -4.69 -20.27 -20.24
C LEU A 221 -5.42 -19.06 -19.64
N GLN A 222 -5.39 -18.90 -18.32
CA GLN A 222 -5.81 -17.68 -17.66
C GLN A 222 -4.61 -16.74 -17.58
N GLU A 223 -4.67 -15.59 -18.25
CA GLU A 223 -3.56 -14.64 -18.23
C GLU A 223 -3.28 -14.15 -16.81
N ILE A 224 -2.00 -14.00 -16.48
CA ILE A 224 -1.58 -13.32 -15.26
C ILE A 224 -1.62 -11.82 -15.57
N GLY A 225 -2.43 -11.10 -14.80
CA GLY A 225 -2.58 -9.65 -14.92
C GLY A 225 -1.29 -8.91 -14.57
N MET A 226 -1.18 -7.66 -15.01
CA MET A 226 -0.09 -6.80 -14.55
C MET A 226 -0.25 -6.49 -13.07
N PRO A 227 0.86 -6.30 -12.33
CA PRO A 227 0.79 -5.83 -10.96
C PRO A 227 -0.07 -4.55 -10.93
N GLN A 228 -1.12 -4.55 -10.11
CA GLN A 228 -1.94 -3.36 -9.96
C GLN A 228 -1.07 -2.25 -9.39
N THR A 229 -0.80 -1.24 -10.19
CA THR A 229 -0.15 -0.03 -9.74
C THR A 229 -1.16 0.88 -9.07
N SER A 230 -1.68 0.42 -7.94
CA SER A 230 -2.37 1.31 -7.04
C SER A 230 -1.35 2.34 -6.57
N VAL A 231 -1.57 3.61 -6.91
CA VAL A 231 -1.00 4.74 -6.16
C VAL A 231 -1.45 4.48 -4.73
N GLY A 232 -0.56 3.89 -3.93
CA GLY A 232 -0.92 3.41 -2.61
C GLY A 232 -1.48 4.54 -1.72
N PRO A 233 -1.95 4.22 -0.51
CA PRO A 233 -2.48 5.20 0.45
C PRO A 233 -1.50 6.34 0.79
N TYR A 234 -0.24 6.26 0.36
CA TYR A 234 0.80 7.27 0.50
C TYR A 234 0.40 8.66 -0.03
N PHE A 235 -0.40 8.74 -1.10
CA PHE A 235 -0.91 10.03 -1.59
C PHE A 235 -1.89 10.68 -0.61
N SER A 236 -2.80 9.91 -0.02
CA SER A 236 -3.76 10.43 0.97
C SER A 236 -3.06 10.79 2.28
N TYR A 237 -2.04 10.04 2.70
CA TYR A 237 -1.19 10.41 3.84
C TYR A 237 -0.37 11.69 3.58
N ALA A 238 0.17 11.90 2.38
CA ALA A 238 0.84 13.16 2.03
C ALA A 238 -0.13 14.36 2.08
N LEU A 239 -1.37 14.16 1.63
CA LEU A 239 -2.43 15.17 1.76
C LEU A 239 -2.79 15.43 3.23
N GLN A 240 -2.84 14.40 4.08
CA GLN A 240 -3.07 14.54 5.52
C GLN A 240 -2.00 15.39 6.20
N TRP A 241 -0.71 15.13 5.93
CA TRP A 241 0.38 15.97 6.45
C TRP A 241 0.28 17.41 5.97
N SER A 242 -0.13 17.61 4.72
CA SER A 242 -0.36 18.95 4.17
C SER A 242 -1.53 19.67 4.88
N ALA A 243 -2.60 18.94 5.19
CA ALA A 243 -3.75 19.44 5.93
C ALA A 243 -3.39 19.79 7.39
N PHE A 244 -2.56 18.99 8.07
CA PHE A 244 -2.10 19.30 9.42
C PHE A 244 -1.24 20.58 9.48
N GLY A 245 -0.35 20.78 8.50
CA GLY A 245 0.39 22.04 8.37
C GLY A 245 -0.55 23.24 8.20
N ALA A 246 -1.54 23.13 7.31
CA ALA A 246 -2.52 24.19 7.10
C ALA A 246 -3.37 24.47 8.36
N MET A 247 -3.86 23.43 9.03
CA MET A 247 -4.63 23.56 10.28
C MET A 247 -3.81 24.19 11.40
N SER A 248 -2.52 23.89 11.51
CA SER A 248 -1.63 24.50 12.50
C SER A 248 -1.52 26.02 12.31
N LEU A 249 -1.35 26.48 11.06
CA LEU A 249 -1.35 27.91 10.74
C LEU A 249 -2.71 28.57 11.00
N LEU A 250 -3.81 27.92 10.62
CA LEU A 250 -5.16 28.44 10.87
C LEU A 250 -5.43 28.56 12.38
N ALA A 251 -5.01 27.58 13.17
CA ALA A 251 -5.16 27.60 14.62
C ALA A 251 -4.40 28.77 15.25
N ILE A 252 -3.13 28.97 14.91
CA ILE A 252 -2.37 30.09 15.49
C ILE A 252 -2.96 31.45 15.06
N CYS A 253 -3.37 31.62 13.80
CA CYS A 253 -4.04 32.83 13.33
C CYS A 253 -5.37 33.07 14.08
N TYR A 254 -6.17 32.02 14.28
CA TYR A 254 -7.41 32.10 15.03
C TYR A 254 -7.18 32.50 16.49
N PHE A 255 -6.22 31.89 17.17
CA PHE A 255 -5.91 32.26 18.56
C PHE A 255 -5.41 33.71 18.67
N ILE A 256 -4.60 34.17 17.71
CA ILE A 256 -4.15 35.57 17.66
C ILE A 256 -5.35 36.51 17.47
N PHE A 257 -6.25 36.19 16.54
CA PHE A 257 -7.45 36.98 16.30
C PHE A 257 -8.38 37.00 17.52
N ARG A 258 -8.58 35.85 18.16
CA ARG A 258 -9.40 35.72 19.37
C ARG A 258 -8.83 36.58 20.49
N GLU A 259 -7.54 36.47 20.81
CA GLU A 259 -6.89 37.25 21.87
C GLU A 259 -6.85 38.77 21.56
N ALA A 260 -6.75 39.16 20.28
CA ALA A 260 -6.79 40.57 19.88
C ALA A 260 -8.20 41.18 19.95
N THR A 261 -9.24 40.35 19.80
CA THR A 261 -10.65 40.76 19.74
C THR A 261 -11.36 40.61 21.08
N ASP A 262 -10.86 39.77 21.99
CA ASP A 262 -11.44 39.53 23.32
C ASP A 262 -11.46 40.82 24.16
N PRO A 263 -12.65 41.38 24.47
CA PRO A 263 -12.76 42.48 25.40
C PRO A 263 -12.57 41.90 26.81
N ARG A 264 -11.37 42.05 27.38
CA ARG A 264 -11.16 41.73 28.80
C ARG A 264 -12.15 42.56 29.64
N GLY A 265 -13.20 41.92 30.14
CA GLY A 265 -13.96 42.42 31.29
C GLY A 265 -13.09 42.40 32.55
N PRO A 266 -13.45 43.17 33.60
CA PRO A 266 -12.66 43.25 34.83
C PRO A 266 -12.42 41.86 35.42
N ASP A 267 -11.19 41.64 35.93
CA ASP A 267 -10.65 40.38 36.44
C ASP A 267 -11.59 39.66 37.43
N GLU A 268 -12.22 38.55 37.01
CA GLU A 268 -13.01 37.67 37.90
C GLU A 268 -12.14 36.91 38.94
N ARG A 269 -10.82 37.14 39.01
CA ARG A 269 -9.95 36.52 40.04
C ARG A 269 -9.96 37.25 41.39
N ASN A 270 -10.80 38.27 41.58
CA ASN A 270 -11.07 38.86 42.88
C ASN A 270 -12.57 38.86 43.16
N VAL A 271 -13.11 37.70 43.52
CA VAL A 271 -14.39 37.61 44.23
C VAL A 271 -14.06 37.57 45.72
N PRO A 272 -14.35 38.61 46.52
CA PRO A 272 -14.18 38.56 47.97
C PRO A 272 -15.10 37.48 48.52
N TYR A 273 -14.54 36.51 49.26
CA TYR A 273 -15.33 35.53 49.99
C TYR A 273 -16.17 36.27 51.05
N PRO A 274 -17.50 36.06 51.14
CA PRO A 274 -18.29 36.68 52.19
C PRO A 274 -17.83 36.15 53.56
N GLU A 275 -17.47 37.10 54.42
CA GLU A 275 -17.04 36.89 55.79
C GLU A 275 -18.10 36.09 56.56
N ARG A 276 -17.71 34.91 57.03
CA ARG A 276 -18.57 34.04 57.84
C ARG A 276 -18.67 34.63 59.23
N THR A 277 -19.61 35.55 59.45
CA THR A 277 -20.00 35.99 60.80
C THR A 277 -20.60 34.81 61.54
N GLY A 278 -19.89 34.32 62.55
CA GLY A 278 -20.34 33.24 63.41
C GLY A 278 -21.40 33.70 64.40
N ALA A 279 -22.47 32.90 64.52
CA ALA A 279 -23.08 32.56 65.80
C ALA A 279 -23.84 31.23 65.63
N SER A 280 -23.53 30.28 66.53
CA SER A 280 -24.24 29.03 66.85
C SER A 280 -24.75 29.21 68.30
N PRO A 281 -25.63 28.38 68.94
CA PRO A 281 -26.28 27.11 68.53
C PRO A 281 -27.81 27.07 68.87
N GLU A 282 -28.45 25.91 68.66
CA GLU A 282 -29.80 25.49 69.12
C GLU A 282 -31.03 25.89 68.26
N GLU A 283 -31.41 25.05 67.29
CA GLU A 283 -32.80 24.52 67.19
C GLU A 283 -32.91 23.39 66.15
N MET A 284 -33.40 22.22 66.61
CA MET A 284 -34.06 21.10 65.88
C MET A 284 -33.24 20.35 64.80
N ALA A 285 -32.69 19.15 65.02
CA ALA A 285 -33.31 17.83 65.31
C ALA A 285 -34.25 17.27 64.21
N GLY A 286 -33.86 16.11 63.66
CA GLY A 286 -34.65 15.22 62.77
C GLY A 286 -34.49 15.55 61.27
N THR A 287 -34.32 14.64 60.31
CA THR A 287 -34.60 13.20 60.23
C THR A 287 -33.92 12.66 58.96
N ALA A 288 -33.40 11.44 58.97
CA ALA A 288 -32.92 10.73 57.75
C ALA A 288 -34.08 10.37 56.80
N PRO A 289 -33.81 10.09 55.50
CA PRO A 289 -34.06 8.71 55.05
C PRO A 289 -33.14 8.13 53.94
N THR A 290 -32.77 6.88 54.20
CA THR A 290 -32.70 5.62 53.41
C THR A 290 -32.94 5.57 51.89
N GLU A 291 -32.12 4.70 51.27
CA GLU A 291 -32.20 4.09 49.93
C GLU A 291 -33.57 3.49 49.54
N THR A 292 -33.86 3.44 48.23
CA THR A 292 -34.29 2.20 47.55
C THR A 292 -34.10 2.26 46.03
N GLY A 293 -33.32 1.31 45.50
CA GLY A 293 -33.07 1.09 44.08
C GLY A 293 -34.08 0.15 43.42
N SER A 294 -34.29 0.39 42.13
CA SER A 294 -35.33 -0.13 41.25
C SER A 294 -35.08 -1.55 40.71
N HIS A 295 -36.20 -2.16 40.32
CA HIS A 295 -36.45 -3.49 39.78
C HIS A 295 -35.50 -4.03 38.72
N GLY A 296 -35.31 -5.36 38.76
CA GLY A 296 -34.68 -6.14 37.72
C GLY A 296 -35.59 -6.58 36.57
N ARG A 297 -34.97 -7.13 35.52
CA ARG A 297 -35.59 -8.10 34.61
C ARG A 297 -34.52 -8.99 33.97
N LYS A 298 -34.76 -10.31 34.05
CA LYS A 298 -33.93 -11.41 33.52
C LYS A 298 -34.13 -11.58 32.01
N SER A 299 -33.10 -12.05 31.28
CA SER A 299 -33.21 -13.22 30.38
C SER A 299 -31.88 -13.63 29.72
N ARG A 300 -31.46 -14.86 30.03
CA ARG A 300 -30.60 -15.86 29.34
C ARG A 300 -30.08 -15.58 27.92
N SER A 301 -28.80 -15.91 27.70
CA SER A 301 -28.33 -16.67 26.52
C SER A 301 -26.94 -17.33 26.72
N ARG A 302 -26.96 -18.66 26.60
CA ARG A 302 -25.97 -19.66 26.15
C ARG A 302 -24.44 -19.41 26.20
N ARG A 303 -23.80 -20.39 26.85
CA ARG A 303 -22.40 -20.83 26.80
C ARG A 303 -22.07 -21.49 25.45
N ALA A 304 -20.94 -21.15 24.83
CA ALA A 304 -20.20 -21.98 23.87
C ALA A 304 -18.72 -21.57 23.84
N SER A 305 -17.86 -22.54 23.57
CA SER A 305 -16.45 -22.66 23.94
C SER A 305 -15.47 -21.62 23.39
N ARG A 306 -14.48 -21.31 24.23
CA ARG A 306 -13.15 -20.82 23.87
C ARG A 306 -12.33 -22.01 23.37
N ASP A 307 -11.97 -22.02 22.10
CA ASP A 307 -10.73 -22.66 21.64
C ASP A 307 -9.88 -21.58 20.99
N GLY A 308 -8.66 -21.45 21.50
CA GLY A 308 -7.69 -20.45 21.09
C GLY A 308 -7.07 -20.82 19.76
N PHE A 309 -7.21 -19.93 18.78
CA PHE A 309 -6.34 -19.87 17.62
C PHE A 309 -5.43 -18.65 17.80
N ASP A 310 -4.16 -18.92 18.09
CA ASP A 310 -3.12 -17.93 18.24
C ASP A 310 -2.70 -17.40 16.86
N ARG A 311 -2.84 -16.09 16.65
CA ARG A 311 -2.58 -15.40 15.39
C ARG A 311 -1.14 -14.90 15.26
N THR A 312 -0.23 -15.31 16.15
CA THR A 312 1.15 -14.81 16.17
C THR A 312 2.17 -15.65 15.39
N GLN A 313 1.75 -16.72 14.70
CA GLN A 313 2.65 -17.64 13.98
C GLN A 313 2.72 -17.43 12.46
N LEU A 314 2.29 -16.27 11.93
CA LEU A 314 2.21 -16.06 10.48
C LEU A 314 3.35 -15.25 9.85
N PHE A 315 4.37 -14.86 10.62
CA PHE A 315 5.55 -14.19 10.06
C PHE A 315 6.81 -14.62 10.83
N ASP A 316 7.44 -15.68 10.34
CA ASP A 316 8.89 -15.91 10.35
C ASP A 316 9.25 -16.92 9.24
#